data_AF-A0A821JCA6-F1
#
_entry.id   AF-A0A821JCA6-F1
#
_cell.length_a   1.000
_cell.length_b   1.000
_cell.length_c   1.000
_cell.angle_alpha   90.00
_cell.angle_beta   90.00
_cell.angle_gamma   90.00
#
_symmetry.space_group_name_H-M   'P 1'
#
loop_
_entity.id
_entity.type
_entity.pdbx_description
1 polymer ?
#
loop_
_entity_poly.entity_id
_entity_poly.type
_entity_poly.pdbx_seq_one_letter_code
_entity_poly.pdbx_strand_id
1 'polypeptide(L)'
;YSKGYGFDEREGAPTETDHAWNAVEIDHHWYLIESTWGAGYLTEEKNFQRELDSYYFLPNPTEMIYHHLPEIEKWQLLKKPIKMKQYLQMPKLQPLYFELNLDLISPRNQAHVHFAPGKAYALVLIQGPSDVDLIANLKLNNKEIEGGDRVEFDTKKRMHRCYFAPNTIGKHKITIYAKKKDEEGKYHDVIHLTLDVSEMPKYPISFPKIWKNFFDLNMEVVSPKDTHLIKVHNGQTDAEVLIRTPDDVELHGSLTNSDGEKVEGGHQVFYDRHKSLWRCKFAPNCDGMFDAQIFAKRKAEKGQYTAAVKFKVKARNIQKQP
;
A
#
# COMPACT_ATOMS: atom_id res chain seq x y z
N TYR A 1 -20.16 -16.13 -11.49
CA TYR A 1 -19.72 -15.52 -10.23
C TYR A 1 -18.57 -14.58 -10.50
N SER A 2 -18.54 -13.41 -9.87
CA SER A 2 -17.44 -12.44 -10.02
C SER A 2 -16.88 -12.00 -8.66
N LYS A 3 -15.62 -11.56 -8.63
CA LYS A 3 -15.06 -10.81 -7.48
C LYS A 3 -15.30 -9.30 -7.63
N GLY A 4 -16.46 -8.94 -8.15
CA GLY A 4 -16.86 -7.56 -8.43
C GLY A 4 -17.35 -6.78 -7.22
N TYR A 5 -18.24 -5.83 -7.47
CA TYR A 5 -18.88 -5.03 -6.45
C TYR A 5 -19.59 -5.91 -5.39
N GLY A 6 -19.36 -5.62 -4.11
CA GLY A 6 -19.96 -6.34 -2.99
C GLY A 6 -19.40 -7.74 -2.72
N PHE A 7 -18.38 -8.22 -3.44
CA PHE A 7 -17.77 -9.53 -3.17
C PHE A 7 -17.14 -9.60 -1.77
N ASP A 8 -16.39 -8.57 -1.38
CA ASP A 8 -15.66 -8.51 -0.11
C ASP A 8 -16.60 -8.43 1.12
N GLU A 9 -17.88 -8.11 0.91
CA GLU A 9 -18.89 -7.97 1.97
C GLU A 9 -19.64 -9.29 2.24
N ARG A 10 -19.41 -10.33 1.44
CA ARG A 10 -20.13 -11.61 1.56
C ARG A 10 -19.51 -12.51 2.60
N GLU A 11 -20.36 -13.22 3.32
CA GLU A 11 -19.96 -14.35 4.13
C GLU A 11 -20.14 -15.66 3.36
N GLY A 12 -19.05 -16.39 3.14
CA GLY A 12 -19.09 -17.70 2.50
C GLY A 12 -19.23 -17.67 0.97
N ALA A 13 -19.66 -18.81 0.42
CA ALA A 13 -19.78 -18.96 -1.03
C ALA A 13 -21.06 -18.28 -1.55
N PRO A 14 -21.00 -17.60 -2.71
CA PRO A 14 -22.21 -17.07 -3.34
C PRO A 14 -23.16 -18.21 -3.71
N THR A 15 -24.45 -18.04 -3.38
CA THR A 15 -25.51 -19.02 -3.68
C THR A 15 -26.04 -18.87 -5.10
N GLU A 16 -25.94 -17.67 -5.68
CA GLU A 16 -26.43 -17.34 -7.02
C GLU A 16 -25.33 -16.67 -7.86
N THR A 17 -25.45 -16.76 -9.18
CA THR A 17 -24.59 -16.04 -10.11
C THR A 17 -24.93 -14.56 -10.09
N ASP A 18 -23.92 -13.71 -9.99
CA ASP A 18 -24.05 -12.26 -9.83
C ASP A 18 -23.53 -11.44 -11.01
N HIS A 19 -23.04 -12.11 -12.06
CA HIS A 19 -22.44 -11.48 -13.24
C HIS A 19 -22.50 -12.41 -14.45
N ALA A 20 -22.46 -11.84 -15.64
CA ALA A 20 -22.49 -12.55 -16.92
C ALA A 20 -21.45 -11.99 -17.91
N TRP A 21 -20.86 -12.87 -18.69
CA TRP A 21 -19.90 -12.58 -19.77
C TRP A 21 -20.10 -13.58 -20.91
N ASN A 22 -19.43 -13.37 -22.05
CA ASN A 22 -19.58 -14.20 -23.24
C ASN A 22 -18.41 -15.19 -23.39
N ALA A 23 -18.71 -16.36 -23.94
CA ALA A 23 -17.74 -17.21 -24.62
C ALA A 23 -18.05 -17.19 -26.11
N VAL A 24 -17.05 -16.97 -26.95
CA VAL A 24 -17.20 -16.85 -28.41
C VAL A 24 -16.24 -17.82 -29.11
N GLU A 25 -16.67 -18.36 -30.24
CA GLU A 25 -15.82 -19.19 -31.10
C GLU A 25 -15.33 -18.36 -32.29
N ILE A 26 -14.01 -18.28 -32.46
CA ILE A 26 -13.35 -17.60 -33.57
C ILE A 26 -12.35 -18.59 -34.18
N ASP A 27 -12.46 -18.87 -35.47
CA ASP A 27 -11.60 -19.81 -36.19
C ASP A 27 -11.42 -21.15 -35.46
N HIS A 28 -12.53 -21.73 -34.99
CA HIS A 28 -12.58 -23.00 -34.24
C HIS A 28 -11.93 -22.99 -32.85
N HIS A 29 -11.63 -21.81 -32.30
CA HIS A 29 -11.08 -21.63 -30.96
C HIS A 29 -12.06 -20.85 -30.08
N TRP A 30 -12.22 -21.30 -28.83
CA TRP A 30 -13.06 -20.62 -27.86
C TRP A 30 -12.27 -19.55 -27.11
N TYR A 31 -12.89 -18.39 -26.96
CA TYR A 31 -12.37 -17.24 -26.22
C TYR A 31 -13.43 -16.70 -25.27
N LEU A 32 -13.01 -15.94 -24.27
CA LEU A 32 -13.89 -15.20 -23.36
C LEU A 32 -13.96 -13.75 -23.81
N ILE A 33 -15.09 -13.09 -23.61
CA ILE A 33 -15.24 -11.64 -23.78
C ILE A 33 -16.07 -11.14 -22.61
N GLU A 34 -15.56 -10.11 -21.91
CA GLU A 34 -16.32 -9.48 -20.84
C GLU A 34 -16.69 -8.03 -21.14
N SER A 35 -17.88 -7.86 -21.70
CA SER A 35 -18.34 -6.58 -22.25
C SER A 35 -18.71 -5.56 -21.17
N THR A 36 -19.13 -6.00 -19.97
CA THR A 36 -19.57 -5.06 -18.92
C THR A 36 -18.37 -4.34 -18.32
N TRP A 37 -17.36 -5.08 -17.88
CA TRP A 37 -16.15 -4.50 -17.30
C TRP A 37 -15.21 -3.93 -18.38
N GLY A 38 -15.28 -4.42 -19.62
CA GLY A 38 -14.59 -3.83 -20.76
C GLY A 38 -15.15 -2.47 -21.21
N ALA A 39 -16.42 -2.16 -20.89
CA ALA A 39 -17.03 -0.89 -21.29
C ALA A 39 -16.71 0.28 -20.33
N GLY A 40 -16.27 -0.01 -19.10
CA GLY A 40 -16.00 0.98 -18.07
C GLY A 40 -16.23 0.48 -16.65
N TYR A 41 -16.39 1.40 -15.71
CA TYR A 41 -16.48 1.10 -14.28
C TYR A 41 -17.53 1.97 -13.57
N LEU A 42 -17.88 1.61 -12.32
CA LEU A 42 -18.76 2.41 -11.46
C LEU A 42 -17.93 3.32 -10.55
N THR A 43 -18.29 4.60 -10.43
CA THR A 43 -17.73 5.50 -9.41
C THR A 43 -18.19 5.12 -8.00
N GLU A 44 -17.62 5.76 -6.98
CA GLU A 44 -18.08 5.61 -5.59
C GLU A 44 -19.56 6.00 -5.42
N GLU A 45 -20.03 6.99 -6.18
CA GLU A 45 -21.45 7.40 -6.26
C GLU A 45 -22.31 6.45 -7.10
N LYS A 46 -21.75 5.34 -7.57
CA LYS A 46 -22.40 4.32 -8.40
C LYS A 46 -22.84 4.83 -9.78
N ASN A 47 -22.19 5.88 -10.28
CA ASN A 47 -22.38 6.33 -11.65
C ASN A 47 -21.48 5.52 -12.59
N PHE A 48 -22.02 5.07 -13.72
CA PHE A 48 -21.21 4.40 -14.73
C PHE A 48 -20.35 5.41 -15.49
N GLN A 49 -19.04 5.18 -15.51
CA GLN A 49 -18.08 5.91 -16.34
C GLN A 49 -17.63 4.99 -17.47
N ARG A 50 -17.76 5.48 -18.70
CA ARG A 50 -17.32 4.75 -19.88
C ARG A 50 -15.82 4.94 -20.07
N GLU A 51 -15.08 3.85 -19.96
CA GLU A 51 -13.64 3.79 -20.20
C GLU A 51 -13.34 2.42 -20.79
N LEU A 52 -12.88 2.37 -22.04
CA LEU A 52 -12.65 1.09 -22.71
C LEU A 52 -11.43 0.41 -22.08
N ASP A 53 -11.64 -0.75 -21.48
CA ASP A 53 -10.58 -1.62 -20.99
C ASP A 53 -10.41 -2.82 -21.93
N SER A 54 -9.35 -2.76 -22.75
CA SER A 54 -9.06 -3.79 -23.74
C SER A 54 -8.63 -5.13 -23.14
N TYR A 55 -8.26 -5.18 -21.85
CA TYR A 55 -7.96 -6.45 -21.17
C TYR A 55 -9.12 -7.45 -21.30
N TYR A 56 -10.36 -6.97 -21.24
CA TYR A 56 -11.55 -7.83 -21.30
C TYR A 56 -11.94 -8.27 -22.72
N PHE A 57 -11.20 -7.86 -23.75
CA PHE A 57 -11.32 -8.40 -25.09
C PHE A 57 -10.38 -9.60 -25.27
N LEU A 58 -10.95 -10.82 -25.23
CA LEU A 58 -10.19 -12.07 -25.33
C LEU A 58 -9.14 -12.24 -24.20
N PRO A 59 -9.48 -11.99 -22.91
CA PRO A 59 -8.52 -12.16 -21.81
C PRO A 59 -8.04 -13.59 -21.74
N ASN A 60 -6.80 -13.75 -21.26
CA ASN A 60 -6.27 -15.07 -20.98
C ASN A 60 -7.12 -15.77 -19.89
N PRO A 61 -7.66 -16.98 -20.13
CA PRO A 61 -8.49 -17.66 -19.15
C PRO A 61 -7.80 -17.91 -17.80
N THR A 62 -6.47 -18.07 -17.79
CA THR A 62 -5.70 -18.23 -16.54
C THR A 62 -5.62 -16.97 -15.70
N GLU A 63 -5.91 -15.81 -16.28
CA GLU A 63 -5.95 -14.51 -15.61
C GLU A 63 -7.38 -14.17 -15.20
N MET A 64 -8.33 -14.36 -16.13
CA MET A 64 -9.75 -14.09 -15.90
C MET A 64 -10.33 -14.88 -14.72
N ILE A 65 -9.86 -16.11 -14.48
CA ILE A 65 -10.32 -16.96 -13.38
C ILE A 65 -10.08 -16.36 -11.98
N TYR A 66 -9.18 -15.38 -11.82
CA TYR A 66 -8.98 -14.72 -10.53
C TYR A 66 -10.14 -13.82 -10.13
N HIS A 67 -10.96 -13.38 -11.10
CA HIS A 67 -12.07 -12.46 -10.88
C HIS A 67 -13.41 -12.91 -11.50
N HIS A 68 -13.44 -13.95 -12.35
CA HIS A 68 -14.66 -14.58 -12.87
C HIS A 68 -14.61 -16.11 -12.78
N LEU A 69 -15.62 -16.72 -12.15
CA LEU A 69 -15.83 -18.18 -12.15
C LEU A 69 -17.20 -18.50 -12.79
N PRO A 70 -17.24 -19.22 -13.94
CA PRO A 70 -18.47 -19.61 -14.59
C PRO A 70 -19.19 -20.71 -13.81
N GLU A 71 -20.51 -20.78 -13.98
CA GLU A 71 -21.34 -21.87 -13.44
C GLU A 71 -20.98 -23.23 -14.09
N ILE A 72 -20.76 -23.23 -15.42
CA ILE A 72 -20.39 -24.43 -16.16
C ILE A 72 -18.87 -24.48 -16.32
N GLU A 73 -18.24 -25.51 -15.75
CA GLU A 73 -16.78 -25.64 -15.65
C GLU A 73 -16.05 -25.61 -17.00
N LYS A 74 -16.67 -26.10 -18.07
CA LYS A 74 -16.07 -26.08 -19.42
C LYS A 74 -15.73 -24.66 -19.89
N TRP A 75 -16.48 -23.65 -19.44
CA TRP A 75 -16.29 -22.25 -19.81
C TRP A 75 -15.20 -21.53 -19.03
N GLN A 76 -14.49 -22.24 -18.15
CA GLN A 76 -13.25 -21.72 -17.59
C GLN A 76 -12.15 -21.68 -18.64
N LEU A 77 -12.24 -22.50 -19.71
CA LEU A 77 -11.21 -22.68 -20.73
C LEU A 77 -9.82 -23.01 -20.14
N LEU A 78 -9.79 -23.55 -18.92
CA LEU A 78 -8.57 -23.97 -18.23
C LEU A 78 -8.27 -25.43 -18.52
N LYS A 79 -6.98 -25.76 -18.64
CA LYS A 79 -6.52 -27.16 -18.71
C LYS A 79 -6.94 -27.98 -17.48
N LYS A 80 -6.98 -27.34 -16.31
CA LYS A 80 -7.45 -27.92 -15.05
C LYS A 80 -8.48 -26.96 -14.44
N PRO A 81 -9.78 -27.25 -14.60
CA PRO A 81 -10.83 -26.43 -14.00
C PRO A 81 -10.70 -26.39 -12.47
N ILE A 82 -11.05 -25.25 -11.88
CA ILE A 82 -11.10 -25.06 -10.44
C ILE A 82 -12.55 -25.08 -9.95
N LYS A 83 -12.75 -25.42 -8.68
CA LYS A 83 -14.06 -25.39 -8.02
C LYS A 83 -14.26 -24.09 -7.24
N MET A 84 -15.51 -23.77 -6.90
CA MET A 84 -15.87 -22.60 -6.07
C MET A 84 -15.01 -22.47 -4.81
N LYS A 85 -14.77 -23.58 -4.09
CA LYS A 85 -13.92 -23.57 -2.88
C LYS A 85 -12.51 -23.05 -3.14
N GLN A 86 -11.90 -23.39 -4.28
CA GLN A 86 -10.57 -22.91 -4.66
C GLN A 86 -10.62 -21.44 -5.10
N TYR A 87 -11.62 -21.07 -5.88
CA TYR A 87 -11.82 -19.69 -6.34
C TYR A 87 -11.94 -18.69 -5.18
N LEU A 88 -12.68 -19.05 -4.12
CA LEU A 88 -12.82 -18.25 -2.90
C LEU A 88 -11.51 -18.14 -2.11
N GLN A 89 -10.61 -19.12 -2.24
CA GLN A 89 -9.30 -19.09 -1.60
C GLN A 89 -8.29 -18.28 -2.40
N MET A 90 -8.49 -18.08 -3.71
CA MET A 90 -7.57 -17.32 -4.56
C MET A 90 -7.65 -15.81 -4.27
N PRO A 91 -6.54 -15.07 -4.40
CA PRO A 91 -6.55 -13.62 -4.26
C PRO A 91 -7.46 -12.97 -5.30
N LYS A 92 -7.91 -11.75 -5.01
CA LYS A 92 -8.54 -10.89 -6.02
C LYS A 92 -7.43 -10.09 -6.69
N LEU A 93 -7.22 -10.36 -7.97
CA LEU A 93 -6.23 -9.71 -8.83
C LEU A 93 -6.97 -8.91 -9.90
N GLN A 94 -6.57 -7.66 -10.10
CA GLN A 94 -7.14 -6.76 -11.11
C GLN A 94 -6.40 -6.90 -12.44
N PRO A 95 -6.99 -6.54 -13.59
CA PRO A 95 -6.33 -6.56 -14.90
C PRO A 95 -4.89 -6.03 -14.91
N LEU A 96 -4.70 -4.84 -14.32
CA LEU A 96 -3.41 -4.16 -14.28
C LEU A 96 -2.31 -4.98 -13.58
N TYR A 97 -2.64 -5.92 -12.68
CA TYR A 97 -1.67 -6.85 -12.12
C TYR A 97 -0.98 -7.68 -13.20
N PHE A 98 -1.75 -8.17 -14.17
CA PHE A 98 -1.27 -9.01 -15.26
C PHE A 98 -0.54 -8.18 -16.31
N GLU A 99 -1.09 -7.03 -16.68
CA GLU A 99 -0.47 -6.10 -17.64
C GLU A 99 0.90 -5.60 -17.17
N LEU A 100 1.07 -5.39 -15.86
CA LEU A 100 2.34 -4.99 -15.25
C LEU A 100 3.28 -6.18 -14.96
N ASN A 101 2.90 -7.40 -15.34
CA ASN A 101 3.69 -8.63 -15.12
C ASN A 101 4.11 -8.81 -13.66
N LEU A 102 3.19 -8.56 -12.73
CA LEU A 102 3.40 -8.80 -11.31
C LEU A 102 3.19 -10.27 -10.98
N ASP A 103 3.96 -10.79 -10.03
CA ASP A 103 3.81 -12.15 -9.51
C ASP A 103 3.73 -12.14 -7.98
N LEU A 104 2.59 -12.54 -7.43
CA LEU A 104 2.37 -12.69 -6.00
C LEU A 104 3.06 -13.96 -5.49
N ILE A 105 4.30 -13.79 -5.05
CA ILE A 105 5.15 -14.86 -4.52
C ILE A 105 4.66 -15.36 -3.16
N SER A 106 4.19 -14.44 -2.30
CA SER A 106 3.63 -14.78 -0.99
C SER A 106 2.55 -13.78 -0.57
N PRO A 107 1.35 -14.22 -0.17
CA PRO A 107 0.92 -15.63 -0.11
C PRO A 107 0.51 -16.14 -1.51
N ARG A 108 1.19 -17.19 -2.00
CA ARG A 108 0.97 -17.69 -3.37
C ARG A 108 -0.44 -18.25 -3.52
N ASN A 109 -1.20 -17.72 -4.48
CA ASN A 109 -2.57 -18.16 -4.80
C ASN A 109 -3.53 -18.21 -3.60
N GLN A 110 -3.29 -17.38 -2.59
CA GLN A 110 -4.16 -17.30 -1.41
C GLN A 110 -4.63 -15.86 -1.19
N ALA A 111 -5.91 -15.68 -0.92
CA ALA A 111 -6.50 -14.40 -0.55
C ALA A 111 -6.13 -13.99 0.88
N HIS A 112 -5.84 -14.97 1.74
CA HIS A 112 -5.57 -14.76 3.15
C HIS A 112 -4.07 -14.73 3.43
N VAL A 113 -3.63 -13.68 4.12
CA VAL A 113 -2.28 -13.53 4.65
C VAL A 113 -2.29 -14.00 6.11
N HIS A 114 -1.44 -14.98 6.43
CA HIS A 114 -1.34 -15.46 7.80
C HIS A 114 -0.52 -14.48 8.66
N PHE A 115 -1.13 -13.95 9.72
CA PHE A 115 -0.41 -13.22 10.77
C PHE A 115 0.12 -14.21 11.82
N ALA A 116 1.42 -14.49 11.77
CA ALA A 116 2.02 -15.49 12.64
C ALA A 116 2.08 -15.01 14.11
N PRO A 117 1.78 -15.89 15.09
CA PRO A 117 1.85 -15.58 16.52
C PRO A 117 3.14 -14.89 16.96
N GLY A 118 3.01 -13.83 17.76
CA GLY A 118 4.13 -13.04 18.27
C GLY A 118 4.93 -12.22 17.24
N LYS A 119 4.57 -12.25 15.94
CA LYS A 119 5.20 -11.38 14.93
C LYS A 119 4.65 -9.96 15.00
N ALA A 120 5.52 -9.00 14.72
CA ALA A 120 5.17 -7.59 14.70
C ALA A 120 4.45 -7.17 13.40
N TYR A 121 4.63 -7.92 12.32
CA TYR A 121 4.07 -7.63 11.00
C TYR A 121 3.85 -8.92 10.20
N ALA A 122 2.92 -8.87 9.24
CA ALA A 122 2.83 -9.81 8.13
C ALA A 122 3.65 -9.31 6.92
N LEU A 123 4.05 -10.24 6.05
CA LEU A 123 4.86 -9.96 4.86
C LEU A 123 4.17 -10.52 3.61
N VAL A 124 3.96 -9.65 2.62
CA VAL A 124 3.57 -10.01 1.26
C VAL A 124 4.78 -9.76 0.35
N LEU A 125 5.07 -10.73 -0.51
CA LEU A 125 6.17 -10.67 -1.47
C LEU A 125 5.61 -10.67 -2.88
N ILE A 126 6.01 -9.66 -3.67
CA ILE A 126 5.57 -9.50 -5.06
C ILE A 126 6.82 -9.32 -5.92
N GLN A 127 6.98 -10.16 -6.92
CA GLN A 127 8.01 -9.99 -7.93
C GLN A 127 7.44 -9.14 -9.07
N GLY A 128 8.25 -8.24 -9.63
CA GLY A 128 7.78 -7.35 -10.70
C GLY A 128 8.90 -6.68 -11.48
N PRO A 129 8.58 -6.00 -12.58
CA PRO A 129 9.52 -5.15 -13.31
C PRO A 129 10.07 -3.99 -12.46
N SER A 130 11.30 -3.55 -12.75
CA SER A 130 11.95 -2.46 -12.01
C SER A 130 11.39 -1.07 -12.31
N ASP A 131 10.62 -0.96 -13.38
CA ASP A 131 9.88 0.23 -13.83
C ASP A 131 8.45 0.29 -13.27
N VAL A 132 8.08 -0.61 -12.35
CA VAL A 132 6.80 -0.57 -11.63
C VAL A 132 7.04 -0.15 -10.18
N ASP A 133 6.28 0.85 -9.74
CA ASP A 133 6.21 1.25 -8.33
C ASP A 133 4.97 0.66 -7.68
N LEU A 134 5.11 0.19 -6.44
CA LEU A 134 4.02 -0.31 -5.62
C LEU A 134 3.87 0.52 -4.35
N ILE A 135 2.62 0.82 -3.99
CA ILE A 135 2.22 1.29 -2.67
C ILE A 135 1.18 0.33 -2.11
N ALA A 136 0.97 0.37 -0.79
CA ALA A 136 -0.01 -0.47 -0.15
C ALA A 136 -0.87 0.32 0.84
N ASN A 137 -1.91 -0.33 1.31
CA ASN A 137 -2.70 0.15 2.42
C ASN A 137 -3.26 -1.00 3.24
N LEU A 138 -3.32 -0.78 4.56
CA LEU A 138 -4.00 -1.67 5.50
C LEU A 138 -5.24 -0.99 6.06
N LYS A 139 -6.42 -1.60 5.92
CA LYS A 139 -7.68 -1.08 6.45
C LYS A 139 -8.34 -2.06 7.42
N LEU A 140 -9.06 -1.51 8.39
CA LEU A 140 -10.03 -2.24 9.21
C LEU A 140 -11.36 -1.48 9.18
N ASN A 141 -12.47 -2.16 8.91
CA ASN A 141 -13.81 -1.54 8.83
C ASN A 141 -13.81 -0.31 7.90
N ASN A 142 -13.20 -0.45 6.72
CA ASN A 142 -13.00 0.61 5.71
C ASN A 142 -12.18 1.83 6.16
N LYS A 143 -11.61 1.82 7.36
CA LYS A 143 -10.71 2.87 7.85
C LYS A 143 -9.26 2.44 7.68
N GLU A 144 -8.48 3.31 7.05
CA GLU A 144 -7.03 3.17 6.93
C GLU A 144 -6.37 3.15 8.31
N ILE A 145 -5.44 2.22 8.49
CA ILE A 145 -4.57 2.15 9.65
C ILE A 145 -3.32 2.96 9.33
N GLU A 146 -3.23 4.14 9.92
CA GLU A 146 -2.04 4.96 9.78
C GLU A 146 -0.79 4.24 10.33
N GLY A 147 0.25 4.21 9.50
CA GLY A 147 1.47 3.45 9.77
C GLY A 147 1.30 1.93 9.76
N GLY A 148 0.21 1.44 9.19
CA GLY A 148 -0.12 0.01 9.09
C GLY A 148 0.63 -0.73 7.98
N ASP A 149 1.33 -0.04 7.10
CA ASP A 149 2.05 -0.65 5.98
C ASP A 149 3.39 0.03 5.66
N ARG A 150 4.26 -0.72 4.98
CA ARG A 150 5.49 -0.23 4.36
C ARG A 150 5.83 -1.07 3.15
N VAL A 151 6.19 -0.44 2.03
CA VAL A 151 6.65 -1.14 0.82
C VAL A 151 8.11 -0.79 0.55
N GLU A 152 8.93 -1.80 0.34
CA GLU A 152 10.34 -1.68 -0.03
C GLU A 152 10.60 -2.46 -1.33
N PHE A 153 11.45 -1.94 -2.21
CA PHE A 153 11.84 -2.63 -3.44
C PHE A 153 13.31 -3.06 -3.42
N ASP A 154 13.55 -4.36 -3.52
CA ASP A 154 14.87 -4.95 -3.72
C ASP A 154 15.16 -5.00 -5.23
N THR A 155 15.91 -4.02 -5.73
CA THR A 155 16.24 -3.88 -7.15
C THR A 155 17.00 -5.08 -7.71
N LYS A 156 17.86 -5.72 -6.91
CA LYS A 156 18.65 -6.88 -7.34
C LYS A 156 17.78 -8.11 -7.55
N LYS A 157 16.79 -8.31 -6.67
CA LYS A 157 15.87 -9.45 -6.75
C LYS A 157 14.59 -9.16 -7.52
N ARG A 158 14.39 -7.89 -7.94
CA ARG A 158 13.14 -7.41 -8.54
C ARG A 158 11.92 -7.74 -7.65
N MET A 159 12.08 -7.54 -6.35
CA MET A 159 11.14 -8.01 -5.34
C MET A 159 10.64 -6.86 -4.48
N HIS A 160 9.34 -6.66 -4.45
CA HIS A 160 8.67 -5.80 -3.49
C HIS A 160 8.41 -6.58 -2.19
N ARG A 161 8.82 -6.02 -1.07
CA ARG A 161 8.52 -6.48 0.28
C ARG A 161 7.49 -5.54 0.88
N CYS A 162 6.25 -6.02 1.00
CA CYS A 162 5.15 -5.27 1.57
C CYS A 162 4.89 -5.75 3.00
N TYR A 163 5.25 -4.93 3.96
CA TYR A 163 5.08 -5.17 5.40
C TYR A 163 3.74 -4.62 5.86
N PHE A 164 3.04 -5.37 6.71
CA PHE A 164 1.74 -4.97 7.27
C PHE A 164 1.73 -5.15 8.78
N ALA A 165 1.60 -4.05 9.52
CA ALA A 165 1.56 -4.02 10.98
C ALA A 165 0.14 -3.65 11.45
N PRO A 166 -0.72 -4.63 11.79
CA PRO A 166 -2.04 -4.33 12.33
C PRO A 166 -1.92 -3.66 13.70
N ASN A 167 -2.95 -2.93 14.11
CA ASN A 167 -3.02 -2.29 15.43
C ASN A 167 -4.11 -2.89 16.34
N THR A 168 -4.94 -3.78 15.80
CA THR A 168 -6.10 -4.38 16.46
C THR A 168 -6.34 -5.80 15.94
N ILE A 169 -7.13 -6.58 16.68
CA ILE A 169 -7.58 -7.93 16.29
C ILE A 169 -8.72 -7.78 15.27
N GLY A 170 -8.76 -8.66 14.27
CA GLY A 170 -9.85 -8.69 13.27
C GLY A 170 -9.36 -9.00 11.86
N LYS A 171 -10.30 -8.97 10.92
CA LYS A 171 -10.04 -9.14 9.49
C LYS A 171 -9.71 -7.80 8.87
N HIS A 172 -8.46 -7.64 8.45
CA HIS A 172 -7.98 -6.43 7.82
C HIS A 172 -7.95 -6.59 6.30
N LYS A 173 -8.27 -5.54 5.57
CA LYS A 173 -8.13 -5.49 4.11
C LYS A 173 -6.76 -4.95 3.76
N ILE A 174 -6.02 -5.71 2.97
CA ILE A 174 -4.80 -5.25 2.30
C ILE A 174 -5.18 -4.91 0.87
N THR A 175 -4.82 -3.71 0.43
CA THR A 175 -4.89 -3.31 -0.97
C THR A 175 -3.51 -2.85 -1.42
N ILE A 176 -2.98 -3.47 -2.46
CA ILE A 176 -1.74 -3.05 -3.12
C ILE A 176 -2.11 -2.36 -4.42
N TYR A 177 -1.46 -1.23 -4.65
CA TYR A 177 -1.65 -0.41 -5.84
C TYR A 177 -0.34 -0.33 -6.61
N ALA A 178 -0.45 -0.20 -7.93
CA ALA A 178 0.70 -0.11 -8.82
C ALA A 178 0.59 1.07 -9.77
N LYS A 179 1.75 1.50 -10.26
CA LYS A 179 1.89 2.42 -11.39
C LYS A 179 3.22 2.19 -12.09
N LYS A 180 3.32 2.45 -13.40
CA LYS A 180 4.63 2.58 -14.05
C LYS A 180 5.32 3.86 -13.58
N LYS A 181 6.64 3.82 -13.44
CA LYS A 181 7.44 4.94 -12.89
C LYS A 181 7.34 6.22 -13.72
N ASP A 182 7.31 6.07 -15.04
CA ASP A 182 7.31 7.19 -15.98
C ASP A 182 5.90 7.68 -16.34
N GLU A 183 4.87 7.02 -15.81
CA GLU A 183 3.47 7.37 -16.07
C GLU A 183 3.02 8.48 -15.11
N GLU A 184 2.45 9.55 -15.64
CA GLU A 184 1.80 10.56 -14.80
C GLU A 184 0.45 10.04 -14.28
N GLY A 185 -0.02 10.56 -13.15
CA GLY A 185 -1.32 10.18 -12.59
C GLY A 185 -1.23 9.27 -11.36
N LYS A 186 -2.36 8.62 -11.07
CA LYS A 186 -2.64 7.94 -9.80
C LYS A 186 -2.18 6.48 -9.85
N TYR A 187 -2.01 5.90 -8.67
CA TYR A 187 -1.86 4.46 -8.54
C TYR A 187 -3.22 3.78 -8.64
N HIS A 188 -3.27 2.61 -9.25
CA HIS A 188 -4.47 1.80 -9.39
C HIS A 188 -4.32 0.49 -8.62
N ASP A 189 -5.42 -0.01 -8.06
CA ASP A 189 -5.40 -1.24 -7.27
C ASP A 189 -5.06 -2.45 -8.17
N VAL A 190 -4.21 -3.35 -7.67
CA VAL A 190 -3.78 -4.53 -8.42
C VAL A 190 -4.04 -5.83 -7.66
N ILE A 191 -3.94 -5.80 -6.33
CA ILE A 191 -4.08 -7.01 -5.48
C ILE A 191 -4.88 -6.66 -4.23
N HIS A 192 -5.90 -7.47 -3.93
CA HIS A 192 -6.68 -7.38 -2.70
C HIS A 192 -6.53 -8.68 -1.91
N LEU A 193 -6.13 -8.56 -0.65
CA LEU A 193 -5.94 -9.67 0.29
C LEU A 193 -6.62 -9.37 1.63
N THR A 194 -6.82 -10.40 2.43
CA THR A 194 -7.30 -10.32 3.81
C THR A 194 -6.20 -10.74 4.76
N LEU A 195 -5.92 -9.93 5.78
CA LEU A 195 -5.04 -10.28 6.88
C LEU A 195 -5.90 -10.62 8.10
N ASP A 196 -5.91 -11.89 8.49
CA ASP A 196 -6.62 -12.34 9.68
C ASP A 196 -5.71 -12.24 10.91
N VAL A 197 -6.11 -11.39 11.85
CA VAL A 197 -5.37 -11.17 13.10
C VAL A 197 -6.20 -11.71 14.25
N SER A 198 -5.75 -12.82 14.86
CA SER A 198 -6.42 -13.45 16.02
C SER A 198 -5.83 -13.02 17.36
N GLU A 199 -4.58 -12.56 17.37
CA GLU A 199 -3.87 -12.08 18.55
C GLU A 199 -2.91 -10.95 18.17
N MET A 200 -2.64 -10.05 19.12
CA MET A 200 -1.69 -8.94 18.93
C MET A 200 -0.32 -9.28 19.53
N PRO A 201 0.78 -8.86 18.89
CA PRO A 201 2.10 -8.97 19.50
C PRO A 201 2.18 -8.15 20.80
N LYS A 202 3.01 -8.61 21.74
CA LYS A 202 3.28 -7.90 23.01
C LYS A 202 3.76 -6.47 22.79
N TYR A 203 4.54 -6.25 21.73
CA TYR A 203 5.07 -4.95 21.33
C TYR A 203 4.67 -4.69 19.88
N PRO A 204 3.48 -4.11 19.63
CA PRO A 204 3.06 -3.75 18.29
C PRO A 204 3.94 -2.63 17.75
N ILE A 205 4.14 -2.65 16.44
CA ILE A 205 4.95 -1.67 15.72
C ILE A 205 4.07 -0.89 14.75
N SER A 206 4.64 0.16 14.18
CA SER A 206 4.07 0.83 13.01
C SER A 206 5.16 1.49 12.18
N PHE A 207 4.85 1.93 10.97
CA PHE A 207 5.82 2.45 10.02
C PHE A 207 5.57 3.92 9.70
N PRO A 208 6.59 4.78 9.70
CA PRO A 208 6.41 6.13 9.18
C PRO A 208 5.99 6.08 7.71
N LYS A 209 5.28 7.12 7.25
CA LYS A 209 4.96 7.25 5.84
C LYS A 209 6.24 7.57 5.08
N ILE A 210 6.57 6.76 4.08
CA ILE A 210 7.78 6.92 3.26
C ILE A 210 7.37 7.09 1.80
N TRP A 211 8.06 7.99 1.09
CA TRP A 211 7.89 8.22 -0.34
C TRP A 211 9.10 7.71 -1.12
N LYS A 212 8.93 7.53 -2.44
CA LYS A 212 9.96 7.05 -3.37
C LYS A 212 11.32 7.72 -3.19
N ASN A 213 11.33 9.04 -2.99
CA ASN A 213 12.55 9.83 -2.82
C ASN A 213 13.44 9.33 -1.66
N PHE A 214 12.84 8.79 -0.59
CA PHE A 214 13.60 8.20 0.52
C PHE A 214 14.48 7.03 0.07
N PHE A 215 13.96 6.18 -0.80
CA PHE A 215 14.69 5.04 -1.35
C PHE A 215 15.69 5.46 -2.42
N ASP A 216 15.30 6.37 -3.33
CA ASP A 216 16.19 6.88 -4.39
C ASP A 216 17.46 7.55 -3.83
N LEU A 217 17.33 8.17 -2.64
CA LEU A 217 18.42 8.83 -1.93
C LEU A 217 19.12 7.91 -0.90
N ASN A 218 18.77 6.62 -0.84
CA ASN A 218 19.32 5.64 0.09
C ASN A 218 19.29 6.12 1.56
N MET A 219 18.16 6.70 1.97
CA MET A 219 17.98 7.21 3.33
C MET A 219 17.62 6.07 4.29
N GLU A 220 17.98 6.23 5.57
CA GLU A 220 17.62 5.30 6.64
C GLU A 220 17.10 6.07 7.85
N VAL A 221 15.97 5.64 8.42
CA VAL A 221 15.54 6.10 9.75
C VAL A 221 16.32 5.32 10.80
N VAL A 222 17.26 5.99 11.46
CA VAL A 222 18.03 5.42 12.57
C VAL A 222 17.22 5.41 13.87
N SER A 223 16.44 6.47 14.09
CA SER A 223 15.53 6.60 15.24
C SER A 223 14.41 7.59 14.94
N PRO A 224 13.19 7.41 15.46
CA PRO A 224 12.74 6.22 16.18
C PRO A 224 12.52 5.05 15.23
N LYS A 225 12.79 3.83 15.69
CA LYS A 225 12.46 2.60 14.97
C LYS A 225 11.06 2.13 15.34
N ASP A 226 10.45 1.36 14.45
CA ASP A 226 9.22 0.59 14.72
C ASP A 226 8.01 1.42 15.16
N THR A 227 7.98 2.71 14.82
CA THR A 227 6.82 3.58 15.06
C THR A 227 6.63 4.63 13.98
N HIS A 228 5.38 4.93 13.64
CA HIS A 228 4.99 6.13 12.91
C HIS A 228 4.71 7.31 13.86
N LEU A 229 4.48 7.03 15.15
CA LEU A 229 3.98 7.97 16.15
C LEU A 229 5.04 8.25 17.23
N ILE A 230 5.45 9.51 17.33
CA ILE A 230 6.36 10.01 18.35
C ILE A 230 5.54 10.75 19.41
N LYS A 231 5.71 10.39 20.69
CA LYS A 231 5.00 11.04 21.81
C LYS A 231 5.93 12.02 22.50
N VAL A 232 5.58 13.31 22.47
CA VAL A 232 6.30 14.38 23.18
C VAL A 232 5.53 14.70 24.45
N HIS A 233 6.18 14.48 25.60
CA HIS A 233 5.59 14.68 26.93
C HIS A 233 6.69 14.83 27.99
N ASN A 234 6.30 15.13 29.24
CA ASN A 234 7.19 15.10 30.42
C ASN A 234 8.46 15.97 30.30
N GLY A 235 8.31 17.24 29.94
CA GLY A 235 9.43 18.18 29.84
C GLY A 235 10.26 18.06 28.56
N GLN A 236 9.88 17.17 27.64
CA GLN A 236 10.42 17.18 26.28
C GLN A 236 9.88 18.38 25.50
N THR A 237 10.78 19.09 24.84
CA THR A 237 10.46 20.23 23.98
C THR A 237 10.25 19.85 22.52
N ASP A 238 10.82 18.71 22.10
CA ASP A 238 10.83 18.29 20.71
C ASP A 238 10.77 16.76 20.56
N ALA A 239 10.22 16.33 19.43
CA ALA A 239 10.41 15.00 18.87
C ALA A 239 11.68 15.00 18.03
N GLU A 240 12.57 14.03 18.25
CA GLU A 240 13.80 13.87 17.46
C GLU A 240 13.72 12.65 16.55
N VAL A 241 14.03 12.87 15.27
CA VAL A 241 14.23 11.84 14.25
C VAL A 241 15.68 11.89 13.80
N LEU A 242 16.35 10.75 13.83
CA LEU A 242 17.72 10.58 13.36
C LEU A 242 17.69 9.89 12.00
N ILE A 243 18.26 10.54 10.99
CA ILE A 243 18.30 10.04 9.62
C ILE A 243 19.75 9.85 9.18
N ARG A 244 20.06 8.70 8.58
CA ARG A 244 21.30 8.48 7.86
C ARG A 244 21.06 8.71 6.37
N THR A 245 22.00 9.37 5.71
CA THR A 245 21.99 9.60 4.26
C THR A 245 23.40 9.44 3.71
N PRO A 246 23.56 9.22 2.40
CA PRO A 246 24.81 9.52 1.70
C PRO A 246 25.24 10.98 1.88
N ASP A 247 26.54 11.25 1.68
CA ASP A 247 27.14 12.57 1.92
C ASP A 247 26.67 13.65 0.94
N ASP A 248 26.11 13.27 -0.21
CA ASP A 248 25.61 14.17 -1.25
C ASP A 248 24.12 14.54 -1.06
N VAL A 249 23.49 14.13 0.04
CA VAL A 249 22.08 14.41 0.34
C VAL A 249 21.97 15.52 1.38
N GLU A 250 20.98 16.39 1.21
CA GLU A 250 20.59 17.41 2.18
C GLU A 250 19.12 17.28 2.57
N LEU A 251 18.80 17.63 3.83
CA LEU A 251 17.48 17.47 4.42
C LEU A 251 16.86 18.81 4.83
N HIS A 252 15.55 18.88 4.73
CA HIS A 252 14.71 19.96 5.25
C HIS A 252 13.55 19.39 6.05
N GLY A 253 13.03 20.13 7.03
CA GLY A 253 11.94 19.70 7.90
C GLY A 253 10.72 20.60 7.76
N SER A 254 9.56 20.08 8.11
CA SER A 254 8.36 20.87 8.34
C SER A 254 7.54 20.22 9.45
N LEU A 255 6.89 21.05 10.26
CA LEU A 255 5.90 20.61 11.24
C LEU A 255 4.58 21.30 10.94
N THR A 256 3.51 20.53 10.76
CA THR A 256 2.15 21.06 10.53
C THR A 256 1.18 20.51 11.56
N ASN A 257 0.20 21.31 11.98
CA ASN A 257 -0.87 20.87 12.90
C ASN A 257 -1.94 20.03 12.17
N SER A 258 -3.00 19.65 12.87
CA SER A 258 -4.11 18.87 12.31
C SER A 258 -4.90 19.59 11.22
N ASP A 259 -4.85 20.92 11.20
CA ASP A 259 -5.54 21.76 10.21
C ASP A 259 -4.67 22.00 8.97
N GLY A 260 -3.45 21.44 8.95
CA GLY A 260 -2.49 21.59 7.85
C GLY A 260 -1.69 22.89 7.92
N GLU A 261 -1.84 23.68 8.98
CA GLU A 261 -1.12 24.92 9.19
C GLU A 261 0.30 24.64 9.66
N LYS A 262 1.27 25.38 9.12
CA LYS A 262 2.67 25.25 9.48
C LYS A 262 2.94 25.85 10.86
N VAL A 263 3.68 25.12 11.70
CA VAL A 263 4.20 25.62 12.96
C VAL A 263 5.50 26.38 12.67
N GLU A 264 5.42 27.72 12.64
CA GLU A 264 6.58 28.58 12.44
C GLU A 264 7.62 28.36 13.56
N GLY A 265 8.89 28.19 13.18
CA GLY A 265 9.96 27.82 14.11
C GLY A 265 9.83 26.41 14.72
N GLY A 266 8.83 25.62 14.32
CA GLY A 266 8.52 24.31 14.90
C GLY A 266 9.45 23.17 14.47
N HIS A 267 10.56 23.45 13.79
CA HIS A 267 11.52 22.43 13.38
C HIS A 267 12.96 22.95 13.34
N GLN A 268 13.90 22.03 13.53
CA GLN A 268 15.33 22.28 13.36
C GLN A 268 15.98 21.04 12.75
N VAL A 269 16.60 21.19 11.57
CA VAL A 269 17.26 20.09 10.86
C VAL A 269 18.72 20.46 10.65
N PHE A 270 19.63 19.61 11.15
CA PHE A 270 21.07 19.85 11.03
C PHE A 270 21.84 18.52 10.99
N TYR A 271 23.03 18.54 10.39
CA TYR A 271 23.91 17.38 10.30
C TYR A 271 24.88 17.35 11.49
N ASP A 272 24.82 16.28 12.29
CA ASP A 272 25.76 16.02 13.38
C ASP A 272 27.00 15.29 12.84
N ARG A 273 28.09 16.04 12.64
CA ARG A 273 29.35 15.52 12.09
C ARG A 273 30.01 14.45 12.98
N HIS A 274 29.79 14.49 14.29
CA HIS A 274 30.40 13.52 15.20
C HIS A 274 29.72 12.15 15.12
N LYS A 275 28.40 12.15 14.91
CA LYS A 275 27.61 10.92 14.78
C LYS A 275 27.43 10.46 13.33
N SER A 276 27.80 11.30 12.36
CA SER A 276 27.57 11.10 10.93
C SER A 276 26.09 10.84 10.61
N LEU A 277 25.21 11.64 11.22
CA LEU A 277 23.75 11.52 11.10
C LEU A 277 23.09 12.90 11.06
N TRP A 278 21.97 13.00 10.36
CA TRP A 278 21.08 14.14 10.46
C TRP A 278 20.23 14.04 11.72
N ARG A 279 20.10 15.16 12.43
CA ARG A 279 19.18 15.34 13.56
C ARG A 279 18.05 16.25 13.09
N CYS A 280 16.85 15.69 13.02
CA CYS A 280 15.63 16.38 12.65
C CYS A 280 14.75 16.51 13.88
N LYS A 281 14.70 17.71 14.44
CA LYS A 281 13.91 18.02 15.63
C LYS A 281 12.63 18.74 15.24
N PHE A 282 11.55 18.39 15.91
CA PHE A 282 10.22 18.94 15.68
C PHE A 282 9.61 19.35 17.02
N ALA A 283 9.33 20.64 17.20
CA ALA A 283 8.86 21.23 18.43
C ALA A 283 7.41 21.70 18.27
N PRO A 284 6.42 20.90 18.72
CA PRO A 284 5.03 21.34 18.82
C PRO A 284 4.91 22.62 19.64
N ASN A 285 4.04 23.54 19.22
CA ASN A 285 3.76 24.80 19.92
C ASN A 285 2.56 24.70 20.90
N CYS A 286 1.78 23.62 20.82
CA CYS A 286 0.67 23.33 21.71
C CYS A 286 0.41 21.83 21.81
N ASP A 287 -0.51 21.45 22.70
CA ASP A 287 -1.02 20.09 22.79
C ASP A 287 -1.83 19.75 21.54
N GLY A 288 -1.62 18.55 20.99
CA GLY A 288 -2.30 18.12 19.79
C GLY A 288 -1.58 17.04 19.00
N MET A 289 -2.05 16.86 17.77
CA MET A 289 -1.45 15.99 16.76
C MET A 289 -0.81 16.83 15.67
N PHE A 290 0.39 16.45 15.27
CA PHE A 290 1.17 17.15 14.25
C PHE A 290 1.76 16.17 13.25
N ASP A 291 2.05 16.67 12.05
CA ASP A 291 2.78 15.98 10.99
C ASP A 291 4.20 16.52 10.92
N ALA A 292 5.17 15.70 11.33
CA ALA A 292 6.59 15.97 11.22
C ALA A 292 7.11 15.36 9.91
N GLN A 293 7.33 16.22 8.92
CA GLN A 293 7.72 15.80 7.57
C GLN A 293 9.17 16.18 7.28
N ILE A 294 9.93 15.23 6.75
CA ILE A 294 11.31 15.40 6.29
C ILE A 294 11.31 15.33 4.77
N PHE A 295 11.90 16.34 4.16
CA PHE A 295 12.11 16.45 2.73
C PHE A 295 13.61 16.30 2.43
N ALA A 296 13.93 15.83 1.24
CA ALA A 296 15.31 15.55 0.84
C ALA A 296 15.55 15.87 -0.64
N LYS A 297 16.80 16.18 -0.98
CA LYS A 297 17.31 16.25 -2.36
C LYS A 297 18.82 16.04 -2.39
N ARG A 298 19.39 15.83 -3.58
CA ARG A 298 20.86 15.87 -3.73
C ARG A 298 21.37 17.30 -3.72
N LYS A 299 22.56 17.53 -3.15
CA LYS A 299 23.22 18.84 -3.06
C LYS A 299 23.48 19.46 -4.43
N ALA A 300 23.75 18.63 -5.45
CA ALA A 300 24.01 19.08 -6.82
C ALA A 300 22.74 19.45 -7.59
N GLU A 301 21.56 18.99 -7.15
CA GLU A 301 20.30 19.23 -7.83
C GLU A 301 19.81 20.67 -7.59
N LYS A 302 19.61 21.38 -8.69
CA LYS A 302 18.89 22.66 -8.70
C LYS A 302 17.40 22.35 -8.69
N GLY A 303 16.76 22.44 -7.53
CA GLY A 303 15.35 22.11 -7.37
C GLY A 303 14.87 22.25 -5.94
N GLN A 304 13.56 22.02 -5.75
CA GLN A 304 12.94 22.00 -4.44
C GLN A 304 13.16 20.66 -3.75
N TYR A 305 13.14 20.67 -2.42
CA TYR A 305 13.13 19.46 -1.64
C TYR A 305 11.81 18.71 -1.86
N THR A 306 11.87 17.38 -2.00
CA THR A 306 10.66 16.55 -2.14
C THR A 306 10.47 15.66 -0.92
N ALA A 307 9.22 15.31 -0.62
CA ALA A 307 8.87 14.53 0.57
C ALA A 307 9.62 13.19 0.58
N ALA A 308 10.22 12.84 1.72
CA ALA A 308 10.94 11.59 1.88
C ALA A 308 10.29 10.73 2.97
N VAL A 309 10.09 11.27 4.16
CA VAL A 309 9.49 10.53 5.28
C VAL A 309 8.65 11.43 6.18
N LYS A 310 7.59 10.90 6.78
CA LYS A 310 6.69 11.62 7.69
C LYS A 310 6.34 10.77 8.90
N PHE A 311 6.38 11.40 10.07
CA PHE A 311 5.93 10.87 11.35
C PHE A 311 4.76 11.69 11.88
N LYS A 312 3.89 11.03 12.64
CA LYS A 312 2.95 11.71 13.53
C LYS A 312 3.65 12.08 14.83
N VAL A 313 3.38 13.26 15.34
CA VAL A 313 3.82 13.71 16.66
C VAL A 313 2.59 13.97 17.51
N LYS A 314 2.49 13.29 18.65
CA LYS A 314 1.47 13.55 19.67
C LYS A 314 2.08 14.31 20.82
N ALA A 315 1.70 15.57 20.95
CA ALA A 315 2.21 16.48 21.96
C ALA A 315 1.19 16.59 23.11
N ARG A 316 1.69 16.51 24.36
CA ARG A 316 0.90 16.70 25.58
C ARG A 316 1.69 17.46 26.62
N ASN A 317 1.02 18.33 27.37
CA ASN A 317 1.60 19.20 28.38
C ASN A 317 2.70 20.14 27.82
N ILE A 318 2.50 20.65 26.61
CA ILE A 318 3.35 21.66 25.99
C ILE A 318 2.97 23.02 26.56
N GLN A 319 3.95 23.68 27.19
CA GLN A 319 3.77 25.07 27.60
C GLN A 319 3.65 25.92 26.34
N LYS A 320 2.49 26.56 26.15
CA LYS A 320 2.33 27.57 25.10
C LYS A 320 3.40 28.65 25.32
N GLN A 321 4.25 28.87 24.33
CA GLN A 321 5.08 30.06 24.34
C GLN A 321 4.15 31.28 24.25
N PRO A 322 4.33 32.28 25.13
CA PRO A 322 3.41 33.41 25.26
C PRO A 322 3.33 34.29 24.02
#